data_AF-A0A0P7U471-F1
#
_entry.id   AF-A0A0P7U471-F1
#
_cell.length_a   1.000
_cell.length_b   1.000
_cell.length_c   1.000
_cell.angle_alpha   90.00
_cell.angle_beta   90.00
_cell.angle_gamma   90.00
#
_symmetry.space_group_name_H-M   'P 1'
#
loop_
_entity.id
_entity.type
_entity.pdbx_description
1 polymer ?
#
loop_
_entity_poly.entity_id
_entity_poly.type
_entity_poly.pdbx_seq_one_letter_code
_entity_poly.pdbx_strand_id
1 'polypeptide(L)'
;ISFVDLAGSERAADTRKPDRQNRIEGAEINQSLLALKECIRALDQEHMHPPFRQSKLTQVLKDSFIGNSKTCMIANISPSHLATEHTLNTLRYADR
;
A
#
# COMPACT_ATOMS: atom_id res chain seq x y z
N ILE A 1 -17.62 -10.81 -1.33
CA ILE A 1 -16.20 -11.05 -0.97
C ILE A 1 -15.35 -10.47 -2.08
N SER A 2 -14.29 -9.73 -1.75
CA SER A 2 -13.42 -9.07 -2.72
C SER A 2 -11.98 -9.51 -2.46
N PHE A 3 -11.26 -9.85 -3.52
CA PHE A 3 -9.83 -10.14 -3.47
C PHE A 3 -9.09 -9.06 -4.23
N VAL A 4 -8.03 -8.54 -3.62
CA VAL A 4 -7.24 -7.45 -4.17
C VAL A 4 -5.78 -7.86 -4.08
N ASP A 5 -5.13 -7.90 -5.24
CA ASP A 5 -3.69 -8.09 -5.34
C ASP A 5 -3.06 -6.71 -5.58
N LEU A 6 -2.19 -6.29 -4.65
CA LEU A 6 -1.56 -4.98 -4.69
C LEU A 6 -0.23 -5.09 -5.41
N ALA A 7 0.08 -4.10 -6.25
CA ALA A 7 1.40 -3.98 -6.84
C ALA A 7 2.48 -3.84 -5.76
N GLY A 8 3.71 -4.21 -6.11
CA GLY A 8 4.85 -4.14 -5.21
C GLY A 8 5.19 -2.71 -4.77
N SER A 9 5.80 -2.60 -3.58
CA SER A 9 6.19 -1.31 -2.96
C SER A 9 7.67 -0.96 -3.17
N GLU A 10 8.32 -1.62 -4.13
CA GLU A 10 9.73 -1.40 -4.45
C GLU A 10 10.02 0.05 -4.87
N ARG A 11 11.26 0.47 -4.61
CA ARG A 11 11.72 1.81 -4.96
C ARG A 11 12.15 1.84 -6.41
N ALA A 12 11.91 2.97 -7.07
CA ALA A 12 12.42 3.20 -8.42
C ALA A 12 13.95 3.05 -8.54
N ALA A 13 14.69 3.26 -7.44
CA ALA A 13 16.14 3.08 -7.37
C ALA A 13 16.59 1.61 -7.44
N ASP A 14 15.71 0.66 -7.12
CA ASP A 14 16.03 -0.78 -7.11
C ASP A 14 16.00 -1.38 -8.52
N THR A 15 15.47 -0.64 -9.51
CA THR A 15 15.29 -1.09 -10.88
C THR A 15 16.58 -0.99 -11.68
N ARG A 16 17.15 -2.14 -12.07
CA ARG A 16 18.42 -2.26 -12.82
C ARG A 16 18.41 -1.61 -14.21
N LYS A 17 17.24 -1.36 -14.80
CA LYS A 17 17.08 -0.71 -16.11
C LYS A 17 15.96 0.33 -16.04
N PRO A 18 16.28 1.58 -15.67
CA PRO A 18 15.27 2.61 -15.52
C PRO A 18 14.83 3.12 -16.91
N ASP A 19 13.77 2.55 -17.46
CA ASP A 19 13.04 3.17 -18.57
C ASP A 19 12.11 4.29 -18.04
N ARG A 20 11.84 5.30 -18.88
CA ARG A 20 10.95 6.41 -18.52
C ARG A 20 9.56 5.92 -18.14
N GLN A 21 9.03 4.94 -18.87
CA GLN A 21 7.70 4.40 -18.61
C GLN A 21 7.65 3.71 -17.24
N ASN A 22 8.64 2.84 -16.95
CA ASN A 22 8.74 2.14 -15.67
C ASN A 22 8.86 3.09 -14.48
N ARG A 23 9.54 4.24 -14.64
CA ARG A 23 9.62 5.25 -13.58
C ARG A 23 8.27 5.92 -13.29
N ILE A 24 7.51 6.24 -14.33
CA ILE A 24 6.18 6.85 -14.18
C ILE A 24 5.23 5.85 -13.53
N GLU A 25 5.23 4.59 -14.00
CA GLU A 25 4.41 3.52 -13.42
C GLU A 25 4.75 3.26 -11.95
N GLY A 26 6.04 3.14 -11.61
CA GLY A 26 6.48 2.97 -10.23
C GLY A 26 6.11 4.14 -9.32
N ALA A 27 6.07 5.37 -9.85
CA ALA A 27 5.60 6.53 -9.11
C ALA A 27 4.09 6.47 -8.82
N GLU A 28 3.27 6.11 -9.81
CA GLU A 28 1.82 5.93 -9.66
C GLU A 28 1.48 4.79 -8.69
N ILE A 29 2.19 3.65 -8.78
CA ILE A 29 2.07 2.54 -7.83
C ILE A 29 2.33 3.04 -6.41
N ASN A 30 3.50 3.66 -6.17
CA ASN A 30 3.87 4.14 -4.85
C ASN A 30 2.92 5.23 -4.32
N GLN A 31 2.39 6.10 -5.18
CA GLN A 31 1.38 7.09 -4.79
C GLN A 31 0.10 6.41 -4.30
N SER A 32 -0.38 5.38 -5.00
CA SER A 32 -1.59 4.66 -4.60
C SER A 32 -1.41 3.88 -3.28
N LEU A 33 -0.26 3.24 -3.09
CA LEU A 33 0.09 2.52 -1.86
C LEU A 33 0.30 3.48 -0.67
N LEU A 34 0.89 4.64 -0.90
CA LEU A 34 1.01 5.69 0.12
C LEU A 34 -0.37 6.20 0.57
N ALA A 35 -1.27 6.47 -0.38
CA ALA A 35 -2.64 6.86 -0.05
C ALA A 35 -3.34 5.79 0.80
N LEU A 36 -3.15 4.50 0.47
CA LEU A 36 -3.69 3.39 1.26
C LEU A 36 -3.11 3.36 2.67
N LYS A 37 -1.81 3.59 2.82
CA LYS A 37 -1.13 3.71 4.13
C LYS A 37 -1.69 4.83 4.99
N GLU A 38 -1.94 5.99 4.40
CA GLU A 38 -2.51 7.11 5.13
C GLU A 38 -3.97 6.85 5.53
N CYS A 39 -4.73 6.09 4.73
CA CYS A 39 -6.08 5.65 5.11
C CYS A 39 -6.04 4.71 6.33
N ILE A 40 -5.21 3.67 6.31
CA ILE A 40 -5.08 2.73 7.43
C ILE A 40 -4.62 3.46 8.69
N ARG A 41 -3.58 4.30 8.59
CA ARG A 41 -3.09 5.12 9.71
C ARG A 41 -4.18 6.02 10.28
N ALA A 42 -4.99 6.64 9.44
CA ALA A 42 -6.07 7.50 9.89
C ALA A 42 -7.19 6.73 10.59
N LEU A 43 -7.44 5.48 10.21
CA LEU A 43 -8.41 4.61 10.87
C LEU A 43 -7.92 4.13 12.23
N ASP A 44 -6.66 3.70 12.32
CA ASP A 44 -5.99 3.33 13.59
C ASP A 44 -6.00 4.49 14.59
N GLN A 45 -5.81 5.72 14.11
CA GLN A 45 -5.86 6.95 14.92
C GLN A 45 -7.29 7.50 15.12
N GLU A 46 -8.33 6.78 14.70
CA GLU A 46 -9.74 7.17 14.83
C GLU A 46 -10.07 8.57 14.26
N HIS A 47 -9.38 8.99 13.20
CA HIS A 47 -9.69 10.26 12.54
C HIS A 47 -11.10 10.24 11.94
N MET A 48 -11.89 11.31 12.17
CA MET A 48 -13.24 11.44 11.61
C MET A 48 -13.30 11.41 10.08
N HIS A 49 -12.20 11.81 9.40
CA HIS A 49 -12.15 11.90 7.94
C HIS A 49 -10.90 11.22 7.37
N PRO A 50 -10.89 9.87 7.26
CA PRO A 50 -9.80 9.16 6.60
C PRO A 50 -9.73 9.54 5.11
N PRO A 51 -8.52 9.73 4.53
CA PRO A 51 -8.33 10.39 3.24
C PRO A 51 -8.55 9.49 2.02
N PHE A 52 -9.67 8.75 1.95
CA PHE A 52 -9.95 7.78 0.89
C PHE A 52 -9.99 8.35 -0.54
N ARG A 53 -10.01 9.68 -0.72
CA ARG A 53 -10.04 10.32 -2.04
C ARG A 53 -8.66 10.49 -2.69
N GLN A 54 -7.57 10.22 -1.98
CA GLN A 54 -6.20 10.46 -2.45
C GLN A 54 -5.77 9.57 -3.63
N SER A 55 -6.37 8.39 -3.81
CA SER A 55 -6.14 7.56 -4.99
C SER A 55 -7.43 6.84 -5.42
N LYS A 56 -7.48 6.36 -6.66
CA LYS A 56 -8.59 5.52 -7.14
C LYS A 56 -8.69 4.23 -6.32
N LEU A 57 -7.55 3.64 -5.95
CA LEU A 57 -7.48 2.44 -5.11
C LEU A 57 -8.20 2.66 -3.77
N THR A 58 -7.88 3.74 -3.05
CA THR A 58 -8.50 4.02 -1.75
C THR A 58 -9.98 4.37 -1.87
N GLN A 59 -10.40 4.98 -2.97
CA GLN A 59 -11.83 5.25 -3.22
C GLN A 59 -12.62 3.95 -3.38
N VAL A 60 -12.08 2.98 -4.13
CA VAL A 60 -12.69 1.66 -4.32
C VAL A 60 -12.71 0.86 -3.01
N LEU A 61 -11.63 0.93 -2.22
CA LEU A 61 -11.51 0.16 -0.98
C LEU A 61 -12.27 0.75 0.21
N LYS A 62 -12.78 1.98 0.11
CA LYS A 62 -13.45 2.68 1.21
C LYS A 62 -14.48 1.81 1.95
N ASP A 63 -15.38 1.17 1.21
CA ASP A 63 -16.47 0.38 1.80
C ASP A 63 -15.96 -0.90 2.50
N SER A 64 -14.76 -1.37 2.14
CA SER A 64 -14.09 -2.49 2.82
C SER A 64 -13.49 -2.08 4.17
N PHE A 65 -13.23 -0.79 4.40
CA PHE A 65 -12.61 -0.33 5.66
C PHE A 65 -13.61 0.28 6.63
N ILE A 66 -14.62 1.01 6.14
CA ILE A 66 -15.59 1.72 7.00
C ILE A 66 -17.04 1.25 6.85
N GLY A 67 -17.31 0.35 5.90
CA GLY A 67 -18.63 -0.26 5.75
C GLY A 67 -18.87 -1.39 6.75
N ASN A 68 -20.06 -2.00 6.71
CA ASN A 68 -20.34 -3.24 7.45
C ASN A 68 -19.63 -4.43 6.77
N SER A 69 -18.33 -4.51 6.96
CA SER A 69 -17.45 -5.49 6.31
C SER A 69 -16.37 -5.97 7.27
N LYS A 70 -15.78 -7.12 6.94
CA LYS A 70 -14.57 -7.62 7.60
C LYS A 70 -13.47 -7.64 6.56
N THR A 71 -12.32 -7.08 6.93
CA THR A 71 -11.16 -6.97 6.05
C THR A 71 -9.97 -7.67 6.67
N CYS A 72 -9.21 -8.38 5.83
CA CYS A 72 -7.99 -9.08 6.19
C CYS A 72 -6.90 -8.66 5.20
N MET A 73 -5.73 -8.29 5.71
CA MET A 73 -4.55 -8.02 4.91
C MET A 73 -3.57 -9.19 5.04
N ILE A 74 -3.03 -9.65 3.92
CA ILE A 74 -1.93 -10.61 3.89
C ILE A 74 -0.68 -9.83 3.49
N ALA A 75 0.29 -9.75 4.41
CA ALA A 75 1.54 -9.02 4.18
C ALA A 75 2.63 -10.01 3.74
N ASN A 76 2.95 -10.03 2.45
CA ASN A 76 4.00 -10.89 1.91
C ASN A 76 5.38 -10.26 2.11
N ILE A 77 6.32 -11.05 2.63
CA ILE A 77 7.71 -10.63 2.88
C ILE A 77 8.69 -11.60 2.24
N SER A 78 9.89 -11.11 1.95
CA SER A 78 11.00 -11.94 1.46
C SER A 78 11.96 -12.28 2.61
N PRO A 79 12.41 -13.54 2.74
CA PRO A 79 13.40 -13.94 3.74
C PRO A 79 14.84 -13.54 3.37
N SER A 80 15.08 -12.97 2.19
CA SER A 80 16.42 -12.61 1.73
C SER A 80 16.99 -11.41 2.52
N HIS A 81 18.27 -11.48 2.90
CA HIS A 81 18.98 -10.35 3.52
C HIS A 81 19.04 -9.11 2.61
N LEU A 82 18.95 -9.28 1.28
CA LEU A 82 18.89 -8.17 0.33
C LEU A 82 17.57 -7.41 0.41
N ALA A 83 16.52 -8.02 0.97
CA ALA A 83 15.19 -7.46 1.10
C ALA A 83 14.89 -6.94 2.51
N THR A 84 15.87 -6.93 3.43
CA THR A 84 15.64 -6.57 4.85
C THR A 84 14.93 -5.24 5.02
N GLU A 85 15.31 -4.20 4.26
CA GLU A 85 14.64 -2.89 4.34
C GLU A 85 13.18 -2.96 3.88
N HIS A 86 12.90 -3.62 2.76
CA HIS A 86 11.55 -3.81 2.24
C HIS A 86 10.68 -4.65 3.20
N THR A 87 11.22 -5.74 3.73
CA THR A 87 10.56 -6.58 4.74
C THR A 87 10.20 -5.78 5.99
N LEU A 88 11.11 -4.95 6.51
CA LEU A 88 10.81 -4.10 7.67
C LEU A 88 9.74 -3.04 7.36
N ASN A 89 9.74 -2.47 6.16
CA ASN A 89 8.71 -1.51 5.75
C ASN A 89 7.33 -2.16 5.65
N THR A 90 7.23 -3.36 5.08
CA THR A 90 5.99 -4.14 5.02
C THR A 90 5.48 -4.52 6.41
N LEU A 91 6.35 -4.98 7.32
CA LEU A 91 5.95 -5.32 8.69
C LEU A 91 5.46 -4.10 9.46
N ARG A 92 6.17 -2.97 9.40
CA ARG A 92 5.72 -1.69 10.00
C ARG A 92 4.43 -1.15 9.42
N TYR A 93 4.10 -1.55 8.19
CA TYR A 93 2.85 -1.20 7.55
C TYR A 93 1.69 -2.07 8.05
N ALA A 94 1.94 -3.38 8.24
CA ALA A 94 0.94 -4.35 8.70
C ALA A 94 0.68 -4.32 10.22
N ASP A 95 1.60 -3.78 11.01
CA ASP A 95 1.48 -3.63 12.47
C ASP A 95 0.57 -2.47 12.90
N ARG A 96 0.20 -1.60 11.95
CA ARG A 96 -0.68 -0.43 12.19
C ARG A 96 -2.14 -0.74 11.97
#